data_AF-A0A7C7REN4-F1
#
_entry.id   AF-A0A7C7REN4-F1
#
_cell.length_a   1.000
_cell.length_b   1.000
_cell.length_c   1.000
_cell.angle_alpha   90.00
_cell.angle_beta   90.00
_cell.angle_gamma   90.00
#
_symmetry.space_group_name_H-M   'P 1'
#
loop_
_entity.id
_entity.type
_entity.pdbx_description
1 polymer ?
#
loop_
_entity_poly.entity_id
_entity_poly.type
_entity_poly.pdbx_seq_one_letter_code
_entity_poly.pdbx_strand_id
1 'polypeptide(L)' 'MLYNHVPFLIVISGPSGCGKTTLLRLLLEKKLDIGVSVSHTTRPMRKGEISGVDYNYVDVAKFVEMQHAGEFVE' A
#
# COMPACT_ATOMS: atom_id res chain seq x y z
N MET A 1 -32.40 -4.97 8.11
CA MET A 1 -31.78 -4.57 6.84
C MET A 1 -30.29 -4.74 6.97
N LEU A 2 -29.75 -5.87 6.50
CA LEU A 2 -28.30 -6.09 6.47
C LEU A 2 -27.77 -5.33 5.25
N TYR A 3 -27.21 -4.13 5.46
CA TYR A 3 -26.44 -3.48 4.42
C TYR A 3 -25.21 -4.35 4.17
N ASN A 4 -25.16 -4.97 2.99
CA ASN A 4 -23.98 -5.66 2.52
C ASN A 4 -22.94 -4.56 2.24
N HIS A 5 -22.09 -4.24 3.22
CA HIS A 5 -21.01 -3.28 3.06
C HIS A 5 -19.95 -3.90 2.14
N VAL A 6 -20.13 -3.73 0.84
CA VAL A 6 -19.07 -4.03 -0.13
C VAL A 6 -17.96 -3.03 0.11
N PRO A 7 -16.72 -3.47 0.39
CA PRO A 7 -15.59 -2.56 0.55
C PRO A 7 -15.43 -1.67 -0.69
N PHE A 8 -15.26 -0.37 -0.47
CA PHE A 8 -15.07 0.59 -1.55
C PHE A 8 -13.57 0.84 -1.77
N LEU A 9 -13.08 0.51 -2.97
CA LEU A 9 -11.68 0.76 -3.35
C LEU A 9 -11.50 2.22 -3.76
N ILE A 10 -10.58 2.91 -3.11
CA ILE A 10 -10.18 4.28 -3.44
C ILE A 10 -8.76 4.26 -4.02
N VAL A 11 -8.59 4.79 -5.23
CA VAL A 11 -7.27 4.96 -5.86
C VAL A 11 -6.92 6.45 -5.88
N ILE A 12 -5.80 6.81 -5.25
CA ILE A 12 -5.26 8.18 -5.25
C ILE A 12 -4.03 8.21 -6.16
N SER A 13 -4.17 8.73 -7.37
CA SER A 13 -3.10 8.80 -8.38
C SER A 13 -2.62 10.24 -8.61
N GLY A 14 -1.34 10.38 -8.99
CA GLY A 14 -0.72 11.68 -9.31
C GLY A 14 0.80 11.54 -9.40
N PRO A 15 1.51 12.52 -9.99
CA PRO A 15 2.95 12.45 -10.18
C PRO A 15 3.72 12.36 -8.84
N SER A 16 4.99 11.97 -8.90
CA SER A 16 5.86 11.99 -7.71
C SER A 16 5.90 13.41 -7.12
N GLY A 17 5.90 13.51 -5.78
CA GLY A 17 5.94 14.79 -5.08
C GLY A 17 4.59 15.52 -4.91
N CYS A 18 3.48 15.05 -5.47
CA CYS A 18 2.18 15.73 -5.35
C CYS A 18 1.47 15.53 -3.99
N GLY A 19 2.11 14.90 -3.00
CA GLY A 19 1.58 14.77 -1.64
C GLY A 19 0.65 13.58 -1.35
N LYS A 20 0.57 12.56 -2.22
CA LYS A 20 -0.30 11.37 -2.01
C LYS A 20 -0.08 10.70 -0.66
N THR A 21 1.18 10.47 -0.29
CA THR A 21 1.54 9.87 1.00
C THR A 21 1.12 10.75 2.17
N THR A 22 1.24 12.07 2.04
CA THR A 22 0.78 13.03 3.06
C THR A 22 -0.74 12.94 3.23
N LEU A 23 -1.50 12.94 2.14
CA LEU A 23 -2.96 12.80 2.18
C LEU A 23 -3.37 11.47 2.85
N LEU A 24 -2.72 10.36 2.47
CA LEU A 24 -2.99 9.05 3.05
C LEU A 24 -2.75 9.03 4.58
N ARG A 25 -1.65 9.62 5.06
CA ARG A 25 -1.36 9.75 6.50
C ARG A 25 -2.44 10.55 7.22
N LEU A 26 -2.83 11.69 6.66
CA LEU A 26 -3.90 12.52 7.23
C LEU A 26 -5.25 11.79 7.28
N LEU A 27 -5.56 10.94 6.31
CA LEU A 27 -6.78 10.12 6.31
C LEU A 27 -6.75 9.06 7.41
N LEU A 28 -5.60 8.42 7.65
CA LEU A 28 -5.45 7.43 8.73
C LEU A 28 -5.61 8.04 10.12
N GLU A 29 -5.21 9.29 10.32
CA GLU A 29 -5.39 10.01 11.59
C GLU A 29 -6.87 10.29 11.92
N LYS A 30 -7.76 10.29 10.91
CA LYS A 30 -9.20 10.58 11.09
C LYS A 30 -9.99 9.43 11.71
N LYS A 31 -9.36 8.30 12.06
CA LYS A 31 -10.03 7.10 12.62
C LYS A 31 -11.20 6.62 11.75
N LEU A 32 -11.05 6.75 10.44
CA LEU A 32 -11.99 6.19 9.48
C LEU A 32 -11.83 4.67 9.43
N ASP A 33 -12.90 3.97 9.08
CA ASP A 33 -12.85 2.53 8.80
C ASP A 33 -12.24 2.30 7.40
N ILE A 34 -10.94 2.55 7.29
CA ILE A 34 -10.17 2.43 6.04
C ILE A 34 -8.94 1.55 6.26
N GLY A 35 -8.73 0.62 5.32
CA GLY A 35 -7.47 -0.10 5.17
C GLY A 35 -6.59 0.57 4.11
N VAL A 36 -5.28 0.40 4.25
CA VAL A 36 -4.30 0.85 3.24
C VAL A 36 -3.65 -0.38 2.62
N SER A 37 -3.56 -0.40 1.29
CA SER A 37 -2.73 -1.37 0.57
C SER A 37 -1.26 -0.97 0.68
N VAL A 38 -0.42 -1.84 1.24
CA VAL A 38 1.03 -1.63 1.38
C VAL A 38 1.75 -2.36 0.25
N SER A 39 2.40 -1.60 -0.63
CA SER A 39 3.11 -2.14 -1.80
C SER A 39 4.34 -2.97 -1.41
N HIS A 40 4.79 -3.83 -2.33
CA HIS A 40 6.05 -4.57 -2.20
C HIS A 40 7.19 -3.84 -2.90
N THR A 41 8.41 -3.96 -2.39
CA THR A 41 9.60 -3.40 -3.05
C THR A 41 10.83 -4.28 -2.83
N THR A 42 11.71 -4.31 -3.85
CA THR A 42 13.04 -4.94 -3.78
C THR A 42 14.14 -3.97 -3.32
N ARG A 43 13.80 -2.69 -3.18
CA ARG A 43 14.73 -1.69 -2.66
C ARG A 43 15.02 -1.99 -1.18
N PRO A 44 16.27 -1.85 -0.71
CA PRO A 44 16.57 -1.89 0.72
C PRO A 44 15.79 -0.84 1.51
N MET A 45 15.34 -1.21 2.70
CA MET A 45 14.72 -0.31 3.66
C MET A 45 15.69 0.83 4.04
N ARG A 46 15.22 2.08 4.00
CA ARG A 46 15.98 3.25 4.46
C ARG A 46 15.83 3.40 5.97
N LYS A 47 16.77 4.13 6.59
CA LYS A 47 16.69 4.47 8.00
C LYS A 47 15.37 5.20 8.31
N GLY A 48 14.60 4.64 9.24
CA GLY A 48 13.32 5.21 9.70
C GLY A 48 12.08 4.69 8.95
N GLU A 49 12.24 3.88 7.90
CA GLU A 49 11.12 3.15 7.30
C GLU A 49 10.76 1.91 8.14
N ILE A 50 9.51 1.46 8.08
CA ILE A 50 8.98 0.31 8.82
C ILE A 50 8.39 -0.70 7.84
N SER A 51 8.79 -1.97 7.98
CA SER A 51 8.24 -3.08 7.17
C SER A 51 6.76 -3.29 7.46
N GLY A 52 5.95 -3.47 6.42
CA GLY A 52 4.50 -3.62 6.54
C GLY A 52 3.75 -2.30 6.79
N VAL A 53 4.46 -1.16 6.82
CA VAL A 53 3.86 0.17 6.91
C VAL A 53 4.21 1.00 5.68
N ASP A 54 5.50 1.19 5.40
CA ASP A 54 5.94 1.94 4.22
C ASP A 54 5.94 1.06 2.97
N TYR A 55 6.51 -0.14 3.09
CA TYR A 55 6.51 -1.20 2.07
C TYR A 55 6.62 -2.57 2.75
N ASN A 56 6.23 -3.61 2.02
CA ASN A 56 6.71 -4.96 2.25
C ASN A 56 8.06 -5.13 1.53
N TYR A 57 9.13 -5.22 2.30
CA TYR A 57 10.48 -5.34 1.76
C TYR A 57 10.80 -6.82 1.49
N VAL A 58 10.99 -7.16 0.22
CA VAL A 58 11.32 -8.51 -0.23
C VAL A 58 12.58 -8.49 -1.07
N ASP A 59 13.25 -9.62 -1.23
CA ASP A 59 14.34 -9.72 -2.21
C ASP A 59 13.79 -9.89 -3.64
N VAL A 60 14.69 -9.80 -4.62
CA VAL A 60 14.33 -9.92 -6.04
C VAL A 60 13.75 -11.29 -6.37
N ALA A 61 14.29 -12.36 -5.77
CA ALA A 61 13.83 -13.71 -6.05
C ALA A 61 12.37 -13.90 -5.61
N LYS A 62 12.02 -13.44 -4.41
CA LYS A 62 10.66 -13.50 -3.90
C LYS A 62 9.70 -12.61 -4.69
N PHE A 63 10.14 -11.41 -5.07
CA PHE A 63 9.30 -10.52 -5.88
C PHE A 63 8.92 -11.17 -7.23
N VAL A 64 9.88 -11.83 -7.89
CA VAL A 64 9.65 -12.55 -9.14
C VAL A 64 8.71 -13.76 -8.94
N GLU A 65 8.87 -14.51 -7.84
CA GLU A 65 7.95 -15.60 -7.49
C GLU A 65 6.50 -15.11 -7.37
N MET A 66 6.28 -14.02 -6.62
CA MET A 66 4.96 -13.40 -6.43
C MET A 66 4.36 -12.88 -7.76
N GLN A 67 5.21 -12.30 -8.62
CA GLN A 67 4.79 -11.86 -9.95
C GLN A 67 4.29 -13.03 -10.79
N HIS A 68 5.01 -14.16 -10.81
CA HIS A 68 4.60 -15.36 -11.54
C HIS A 68 3.34 -16.01 -10.96
N ALA A 69 3.13 -15.87 -9.65
CA ALA A 69 1.92 -16.34 -8.97
C ALA A 69 0.69 -15.43 -9.19
N GLY A 70 0.85 -14.27 -9.84
CA GLY A 70 -0.24 -13.33 -10.10
C GLY A 70 -0.72 -12.58 -8.85
N GLU A 71 0.18 -12.35 -7.88
CA GLU A 71 -0.17 -11.71 -6.61
C GLU A 71 -0.23 -10.17 -6.67
N PHE A 72 0.17 -9.56 -7.79
CA PHE A 72 0.18 -8.11 -7.98
C PHE A 72 -0.89 -7.63 -8.97
N VAL A 73 -1.49 -6.48 -8.68
CA VAL A 73 -2.44 -5.78 -9.55
C VAL A 73 -1.73 -4.77 -10.47
N GLU A 74 -0.61 -4.21 -10.00
CA GLU A 74 0.31 -3.29 -10.70
C GLU A 74 1.76 -3.73 -10.47
#